data_AF-A0A931CLS3-F1
#
_entry.id   AF-A0A931CLS3-F1
#
_cell.length_a   1.000
_cell.length_b   1.000
_cell.length_c   1.000
_cell.angle_alpha   90.00
_cell.angle_beta   90.00
_cell.angle_gamma   90.00
#
_symmetry.space_group_name_H-M   'P 1'
#
loop_
_entity.id
_entity.type
_entity.pdbx_description
1 polymer ?
#
loop_
_entity_poly.entity_id
_entity_poly.type
_entity_poly.pdbx_seq_one_letter_code
_entity_poly.pdbx_strand_id
1 'polypeptide(L)'
;MNDDQIAEGLAPLVPIGLEDIPLDGNWLEPPFNNDESGRAVIFNDGDFQFVAVNRSTGAVYCVCEDDESLMASSLAQLVDIATVWGAIDRDSVGPEDDDADFAKVAIDFEQRLKKIDPAAARPNEFWSLYAEELSNSS
;
A
#
# COMPACT_ATOMS: atom_id res chain seq x y z
N MET A 1 -4.12 -16.49 10.10
CA MET A 1 -4.90 -16.17 8.90
C MET A 1 -4.62 -17.22 7.84
N ASN A 2 -5.66 -17.90 7.38
CA ASN A 2 -5.60 -18.78 6.22
C ASN A 2 -5.89 -17.99 4.94
N ASP A 3 -5.84 -18.66 3.78
CA ASP A 3 -6.02 -18.02 2.48
C ASP A 3 -7.43 -17.41 2.32
N ASP A 4 -8.47 -18.09 2.81
CA ASP A 4 -9.85 -17.59 2.77
C ASP A 4 -9.98 -16.25 3.54
N GLN A 5 -9.39 -16.16 4.73
CA GLN A 5 -9.40 -14.94 5.55
C GLN A 5 -8.63 -13.79 4.88
N ILE A 6 -7.55 -14.11 4.16
CA ILE A 6 -6.77 -13.10 3.43
C ILE A 6 -7.57 -12.61 2.23
N ALA A 7 -8.14 -13.52 1.44
CA ALA A 7 -8.98 -13.19 0.30
C ALA A 7 -10.22 -12.35 0.70
N GLU A 8 -10.89 -12.71 1.80
CA GLU A 8 -12.00 -11.94 2.35
C GLU A 8 -11.57 -10.53 2.79
N GLY A 9 -10.40 -10.40 3.41
CA GLY A 9 -9.84 -9.10 3.80
C GLY A 9 -9.42 -8.21 2.63
N LEU A 10 -9.03 -8.81 1.50
CA LEU A 10 -8.67 -8.09 0.27
C LEU A 10 -9.87 -7.78 -0.62
N ALA A 11 -10.98 -8.50 -0.49
CA ALA A 11 -12.18 -8.31 -1.31
C ALA A 11 -12.69 -6.84 -1.40
N PRO A 12 -12.62 -6.02 -0.34
CA PRO A 12 -13.00 -4.60 -0.41
C PRO A 12 -12.11 -3.74 -1.32
N LEU A 13 -10.90 -4.19 -1.68
CA LEU A 13 -9.99 -3.48 -2.57
C LEU A 13 -10.31 -3.71 -4.06
N VAL A 14 -11.03 -4.78 -4.39
CA VAL A 14 -11.41 -5.14 -5.78
C VAL A 14 -12.20 -4.02 -6.50
N PRO A 15 -13.09 -3.24 -5.86
CA PRO A 15 -13.72 -2.08 -6.51
C PRO A 15 -12.92 -0.77 -6.41
N ILE A 16 -11.93 -0.68 -5.52
CA ILE A 16 -11.07 0.51 -5.37
C ILE A 16 -10.06 0.54 -6.51
N GLY A 17 -9.78 -0.60 -7.13
CA GLY A 17 -8.68 -0.73 -8.07
C GLY A 17 -7.43 -0.99 -7.25
N LEU A 18 -7.09 -2.26 -7.07
CA LEU A 18 -5.78 -2.63 -6.54
C LEU A 18 -4.63 -2.10 -7.43
N GLU A 19 -4.97 -1.68 -8.65
CA GLU A 19 -4.17 -0.89 -9.61
C GLU A 19 -3.93 0.56 -9.18
N ASP A 20 -4.73 1.13 -8.27
CA ASP A 20 -4.54 2.49 -7.75
C ASP A 20 -3.44 2.54 -6.68
N ILE A 21 -3.10 1.40 -6.06
CA ILE A 21 -1.93 1.31 -5.17
C ILE A 21 -0.68 1.42 -6.06
N PRO A 22 0.32 2.26 -5.72
CA PRO A 22 1.43 2.57 -6.60
C PRO A 22 2.48 1.44 -6.63
N LEU A 23 2.06 0.29 -7.14
CA LEU A 23 2.84 -0.92 -7.34
C LEU A 23 2.58 -1.42 -8.75
N ASP A 24 3.64 -1.62 -9.53
CA ASP A 24 3.54 -2.24 -10.85
C ASP A 24 3.65 -3.76 -10.68
N GLY A 25 2.65 -4.51 -11.13
CA GLY A 25 2.59 -5.95 -10.93
C GLY A 25 1.19 -6.52 -10.81
N ASN A 26 1.09 -7.74 -10.28
CA ASN A 26 -0.15 -8.50 -10.27
C ASN A 26 -0.54 -8.92 -8.86
N TRP A 27 -1.79 -8.61 -8.50
CA TRP A 27 -2.44 -9.16 -7.32
C TRP A 27 -2.80 -10.61 -7.58
N LEU A 28 -2.44 -11.48 -6.65
CA LEU A 28 -2.55 -12.92 -6.79
C LEU A 28 -3.89 -13.41 -6.21
N GLU A 29 -4.35 -14.57 -6.69
CA GLU A 29 -5.48 -15.28 -6.12
C GLU A 29 -5.01 -16.41 -5.20
N PRO A 30 -5.79 -16.81 -4.18
CA PRO A 30 -5.46 -17.97 -3.38
C PRO A 30 -5.46 -19.27 -4.24
N PRO A 31 -4.64 -20.28 -3.89
CA PRO A 31 -3.83 -20.36 -2.69
C PRO A 31 -2.56 -19.50 -2.76
N PHE A 32 -2.24 -18.82 -1.66
CA PHE A 32 -1.10 -17.92 -1.60
C PHE A 32 0.18 -18.67 -1.23
N ASN A 33 1.19 -18.58 -2.10
CA ASN A 33 2.53 -19.04 -1.77
C ASN A 33 3.11 -18.25 -0.60
N ASN A 34 3.96 -18.88 0.20
CA ASN A 34 4.64 -18.18 1.29
C ASN A 34 6.02 -17.70 0.85
N ASP A 35 6.43 -16.53 1.36
CA ASP A 35 7.83 -16.10 1.30
C ASP A 35 8.70 -16.90 2.28
N GLU A 36 10.00 -16.60 2.31
CA GLU A 36 10.97 -17.28 3.19
C GLU A 36 10.66 -17.10 4.69
N SER A 37 9.94 -16.03 5.04
CA SER A 37 9.49 -15.73 6.40
C SER A 37 8.14 -16.36 6.75
N GLY A 38 7.53 -17.10 5.83
CA GLY A 38 6.23 -17.75 6.03
C GLY A 38 5.01 -16.82 5.87
N ARG A 39 5.20 -15.62 5.32
CA ARG A 39 4.14 -14.64 5.01
C ARG A 39 3.50 -15.00 3.67
N ALA A 40 2.20 -14.80 3.52
CA ALA A 40 1.48 -15.10 2.29
C ALA A 40 1.72 -14.02 1.24
N VAL A 41 2.25 -14.36 0.07
CA VAL A 41 2.49 -13.42 -1.03
C VAL A 41 1.17 -13.15 -1.76
N ILE A 42 0.73 -11.90 -1.76
CA ILE A 42 -0.57 -11.47 -2.31
C ILE A 42 -0.42 -10.57 -3.55
N PHE A 43 0.79 -10.09 -3.83
CA PHE A 43 1.13 -9.31 -5.02
C PHE A 43 2.57 -9.63 -5.44
N ASN A 44 2.87 -9.62 -6.74
CA ASN A 44 4.23 -9.81 -7.26
C ASN A 44 4.41 -9.03 -8.57
N ASP A 45 5.52 -8.31 -8.71
CA ASP A 45 5.88 -7.57 -9.94
C ASP A 45 6.55 -8.43 -11.02
N GLY A 46 6.94 -9.66 -10.66
CA GLY A 46 7.59 -10.64 -11.52
C GLY A 46 9.11 -10.64 -11.43
N ASP A 47 9.72 -9.79 -10.61
CA ASP A 47 11.17 -9.63 -10.56
C ASP A 47 11.70 -9.28 -9.15
N PHE A 48 11.48 -8.04 -8.69
CA PHE A 48 12.23 -7.45 -7.58
C PHE A 48 11.39 -7.10 -6.35
N GLN A 49 10.06 -7.02 -6.47
CA GLN A 49 9.19 -6.60 -5.37
C GLN A 49 7.92 -7.44 -5.25
N PHE A 50 7.50 -7.69 -4.01
CA PHE A 50 6.25 -8.38 -3.72
C PHE A 50 5.60 -7.84 -2.46
N VAL A 51 4.27 -8.02 -2.36
CA VAL A 51 3.53 -7.71 -1.13
C VAL A 51 3.17 -8.99 -0.43
N ALA A 52 3.46 -9.05 0.87
CA ALA A 52 3.19 -10.22 1.70
C ALA A 52 2.41 -9.89 2.96
N VAL A 53 1.50 -10.79 3.35
CA VAL A 53 0.71 -10.73 4.57
C VAL A 53 1.29 -11.66 5.62
N ASN A 54 1.67 -11.11 6.76
CA ASN A 54 1.99 -11.92 7.92
C ASN A 54 0.74 -12.65 8.41
N ARG A 55 0.72 -13.97 8.25
CA ARG A 55 -0.44 -14.80 8.59
C ARG A 55 -0.81 -14.73 10.07
N SER A 56 0.10 -14.39 10.97
CA SER A 56 -0.17 -14.35 12.41
C SER A 56 -0.79 -13.03 12.84
N THR A 57 -0.41 -11.92 12.22
CA THR A 57 -0.81 -10.56 12.64
C THR A 57 -1.76 -9.88 11.65
N GLY A 58 -1.77 -10.30 10.39
CA GLY A 58 -2.47 -9.64 9.29
C GLY A 58 -1.73 -8.42 8.75
N ALA A 59 -0.54 -8.10 9.28
CA ALA A 59 0.29 -7.00 8.80
C ALA A 59 0.76 -7.25 7.36
N VAL A 60 0.82 -6.19 6.58
CA VAL A 60 1.11 -6.17 5.15
C VAL A 60 2.43 -5.47 4.92
N TYR A 61 3.33 -6.13 4.20
CA TYR A 61 4.68 -5.64 3.92
C TYR A 61 4.90 -5.57 2.42
N CYS A 62 5.55 -4.49 1.97
CA CYS A 62 6.23 -4.45 0.69
C CYS A 62 7.65 -4.96 0.91
N VAL A 63 8.08 -5.94 0.13
CA VAL A 63 9.37 -6.60 0.25
C VAL A 63 10.11 -6.47 -1.06
N CYS A 64 11.34 -5.95 -0.99
CA CYS A 64 12.29 -5.86 -2.08
C CYS A 64 13.55 -6.68 -1.75
N GLU A 65 14.49 -6.79 -2.68
CA GLU A 65 15.71 -7.63 -2.51
C GLU A 65 16.49 -7.33 -1.21
N ASP A 66 16.64 -6.04 -0.87
CA ASP A 66 17.47 -5.58 0.26
C ASP A 66 16.68 -4.96 1.42
N ASP A 67 15.35 -4.80 1.29
CA ASP A 67 14.56 -4.06 2.28
C ASP A 67 13.12 -4.58 2.41
N GLU A 68 12.53 -4.34 3.57
CA GLU A 68 11.11 -4.57 3.82
C GLU A 68 10.50 -3.35 4.53
N SER A 69 9.37 -2.90 4.02
CA SER A 69 8.63 -1.77 4.60
C SER A 69 7.19 -2.17 4.89
N LEU A 70 6.65 -1.64 5.97
CA LEU A 70 5.28 -1.85 6.39
C LEU A 70 4.35 -1.00 5.52
N MET A 71 3.43 -1.65 4.83
CA MET A 71 2.34 -0.98 4.12
C MET A 71 1.14 -0.75 5.02
N ALA A 72 0.83 -1.71 5.89
CA ALA A 72 -0.26 -1.61 6.84
C ALA A 72 -0.05 -2.61 7.99
N SER A 73 -0.43 -2.24 9.20
CA SER A 73 -0.38 -3.10 10.39
C SER A 73 -1.46 -4.18 10.36
N SER A 74 -2.44 -4.08 9.46
CA SER A 74 -3.48 -5.09 9.20
C SER A 74 -4.08 -4.96 7.80
N LEU A 75 -4.70 -6.03 7.28
CA LEU A 75 -5.48 -5.97 6.02
C LEU A 75 -6.61 -4.92 6.07
N ALA A 76 -7.27 -4.75 7.22
CA ALA A 76 -8.33 -3.75 7.37
C ALA A 76 -7.77 -2.33 7.19
N GLN A 77 -6.61 -2.04 7.76
CA GLN A 77 -5.94 -0.75 7.56
C GLN A 77 -5.44 -0.58 6.12
N LEU A 78 -5.00 -1.65 5.45
CA LEU A 78 -4.65 -1.56 4.03
C LEU A 78 -5.85 -1.06 3.21
N VAL A 79 -7.06 -1.57 3.47
CA VAL A 79 -8.30 -1.11 2.83
C VAL A 79 -8.55 0.38 3.09
N ASP A 80 -8.46 0.82 4.35
CA ASP A 80 -8.69 2.21 4.71
C ASP A 80 -7.66 3.15 4.05
N ILE A 81 -6.38 2.75 4.03
CA ILE A 81 -5.30 3.52 3.40
C ILE A 81 -5.51 3.60 1.89
N ALA A 82 -5.74 2.46 1.22
CA ALA A 82 -5.98 2.41 -0.22
C ALA A 82 -7.24 3.21 -0.62
N THR A 83 -8.27 3.23 0.21
CA THR A 83 -9.46 4.06 -0.01
C THR A 83 -9.13 5.55 0.01
N VAL A 84 -8.33 5.99 1.00
CA VAL A 84 -7.89 7.39 1.09
C VAL A 84 -6.97 7.74 -0.08
N TRP A 85 -6.10 6.83 -0.47
CA TRP A 85 -5.18 6.98 -1.59
C TRP A 85 -5.92 7.09 -2.93
N GLY A 86 -6.79 6.14 -3.27
CA GLY A 86 -7.56 6.19 -4.53
C GLY A 86 -8.52 7.38 -4.60
N ALA A 87 -8.99 7.91 -3.46
CA ALA A 87 -9.75 9.16 -3.43
C ALA A 87 -8.88 10.37 -3.81
N ILE A 88 -7.61 10.37 -3.39
CA ILE A 88 -6.66 11.41 -3.77
C ILE A 88 -6.42 11.36 -5.27
N ASP A 89 -6.01 10.21 -5.82
CA ASP A 89 -5.68 10.04 -7.24
C ASP A 89 -6.84 10.46 -8.16
N ARG A 90 -8.07 10.08 -7.80
CA ARG A 90 -9.30 10.42 -8.54
C ARG A 90 -9.71 11.89 -8.45
N ASP A 91 -9.56 12.51 -7.26
CA ASP A 91 -9.99 13.89 -7.03
C ASP A 91 -8.93 14.91 -7.50
N SER A 92 -7.66 14.50 -7.66
CA SER A 92 -6.63 15.25 -8.38
C SER A 92 -6.85 15.18 -9.89
N VAL A 93 -7.89 15.86 -10.37
CA VAL A 93 -8.05 16.21 -11.78
C VAL A 93 -6.77 16.93 -12.23
N GLY A 94 -6.09 16.38 -13.25
CA GLY A 94 -4.66 16.61 -13.55
C GLY A 94 -4.19 18.07 -13.67
N PRO A 95 -2.85 18.27 -13.69
CA PRO A 95 -2.24 19.60 -13.56
C PRO A 95 -2.63 20.53 -14.72
N GLU A 96 -3.40 21.58 -14.40
CA GLU A 96 -2.88 22.91 -14.70
C GLU A 96 -1.78 23.19 -13.65
N ASP A 97 -0.51 22.93 -14.03
CA ASP A 97 0.76 23.32 -13.40
C ASP A 97 0.70 24.16 -12.09
N ASP A 98 0.43 23.55 -10.93
CA ASP A 98 0.75 24.20 -9.65
C ASP A 98 1.30 23.17 -8.63
N ASP A 99 2.63 23.10 -8.53
CA ASP A 99 3.39 22.24 -7.61
C ASP A 99 2.94 22.40 -6.14
N ALA A 100 2.36 23.55 -5.80
CA ALA A 100 1.81 23.85 -4.48
C ALA A 100 0.60 22.96 -4.11
N ASP A 101 -0.21 22.53 -5.09
CA ASP A 101 -1.38 21.70 -4.83
C ASP A 101 -1.00 20.24 -4.58
N PHE A 102 0.05 19.73 -5.22
CA PHE A 102 0.59 18.38 -4.96
C PHE A 102 1.21 18.25 -3.58
N ALA A 103 2.01 19.24 -3.14
CA ALA A 103 2.59 19.24 -1.80
C ALA A 103 1.50 19.21 -0.70
N LYS A 104 0.39 19.91 -0.92
CA LYS A 104 -0.75 19.91 0.02
C LYS A 104 -1.44 18.54 0.07
N VAL A 105 -1.62 17.89 -1.08
CA VAL A 105 -2.19 16.55 -1.18
C VAL A 105 -1.34 15.52 -0.43
N ALA A 106 -0.01 15.55 -0.60
CA ALA A 106 0.91 14.66 0.11
C ALA A 106 0.84 14.87 1.64
N ILE A 107 0.83 16.13 2.10
CA ILE A 107 0.68 16.45 3.53
C ILE A 107 -0.67 15.95 4.09
N ASP A 108 -1.76 16.16 3.36
CA ASP A 108 -3.08 15.71 3.77
C ASP A 108 -3.17 14.18 3.84
N PHE A 109 -2.53 13.48 2.90
CA PHE A 109 -2.41 12.01 2.93
C PHE A 109 -1.65 11.55 4.16
N GLU A 110 -0.45 12.09 4.42
CA GLU A 110 0.34 11.72 5.59
C GLU A 110 -0.42 11.94 6.91
N GLN A 111 -1.15 13.05 7.03
CA GLN A 111 -1.93 13.33 8.23
C GLN A 111 -3.07 12.33 8.44
N ARG A 112 -3.69 11.85 7.35
CA ARG A 112 -4.71 10.79 7.40
C ARG A 112 -4.08 9.44 7.72
N LEU A 113 -2.97 9.11 7.07
CA LEU A 113 -2.19 7.89 7.31
C LEU A 113 -1.78 7.78 8.78
N LYS A 114 -1.23 8.86 9.38
CA LYS A 114 -0.87 8.90 10.81
C LYS A 114 -2.05 8.62 11.75
N LYS A 115 -3.30 8.84 11.31
CA LYS A 115 -4.51 8.53 12.09
C LYS A 115 -5.01 7.09 11.86
N ILE A 116 -4.94 6.61 10.62
CA ILE A 116 -5.39 5.27 10.22
C ILE A 116 -4.41 4.21 10.74
N ASP A 117 -3.13 4.44 10.48
CA ASP A 117 -2.04 3.54 10.83
C ASP A 117 -0.75 4.31 11.18
N PRO A 118 -0.56 4.65 12.47
CA PRO A 118 0.63 5.36 12.92
C PRO A 118 1.94 4.58 12.71
N ALA A 119 1.89 3.25 12.54
CA ALA A 119 3.09 2.46 12.32
C ALA A 119 3.50 2.52 10.85
N ALA A 120 2.55 2.39 9.91
CA ALA A 120 2.81 2.54 8.48
C ALA A 120 3.14 4.00 8.06
N ALA A 121 2.88 4.97 8.95
CA ALA A 121 3.22 6.39 8.75
C ALA A 121 4.61 6.79 9.27
N ARG A 122 5.43 5.83 9.70
CA ARG A 122 6.77 6.11 10.22
C ARG A 122 7.73 6.44 9.07
N PRO A 123 8.81 7.21 9.35
CA PRO A 123 9.85 7.45 8.35
C PRO A 123 10.38 6.12 7.78
N ASN A 124 10.66 6.11 6.48
CA ASN A 124 11.14 4.95 5.70
C ASN A 124 10.12 3.81 5.51
N GLU A 125 8.86 3.97 5.92
CA GLU A 125 7.81 3.02 5.57
C GLU A 125 7.21 3.34 4.20
N PHE A 126 6.58 2.35 3.57
CA PHE A 126 6.15 2.37 2.17
C PHE A 126 5.49 3.70 1.74
N TRP A 127 4.47 4.12 2.49
CA TRP A 127 3.69 5.31 2.17
C TRP A 127 4.43 6.61 2.45
N SER A 128 5.36 6.63 3.41
CA SER A 128 6.20 7.79 3.68
C SER A 128 7.25 7.98 2.59
N LEU A 129 7.86 6.90 2.09
CA LEU A 129 8.76 6.97 0.93
C LEU A 129 8.02 7.46 -0.31
N TYR A 130 6.82 6.94 -0.56
CA TYR A 130 6.01 7.37 -1.70
C TYR A 130 5.60 8.85 -1.61
N ALA A 131 5.19 9.32 -0.42
CA ALA A 131 4.87 10.73 -0.20
C ALA A 131 6.09 11.65 -0.42
N GLU A 132 7.28 11.22 0.02
CA GLU A 132 8.53 11.94 -0.22
C GLU A 132 8.87 12.01 -1.73
N GLU A 133 8.73 10.91 -2.46
CA GLU A 133 8.96 10.87 -3.92
C GLU A 133 8.01 11.78 -4.68
N LEU A 134 6.73 11.80 -4.32
CA LEU A 134 5.75 12.72 -4.90
C LEU A 134 6.12 14.18 -4.66
N SER A 135 6.66 14.50 -3.48
CA SER A 135 7.04 15.87 -3.12
C SER A 135 8.38 16.33 -3.72
N ASN A 136 9.25 15.41 -4.11
CA ASN A 136 10.59 15.68 -4.66
C ASN A 136 10.66 15.57 -6.19
N SER A 137 9.59 15.08 -6.83
CA SER A 137 9.46 15.04 -8.30
C SER A 137 9.02 16.38 -8.91
N SER A 138 8.89 17.43 -8.08
CA SER A 138 8.64 18.83 -8.42
C SER A 138 9.92 19.59 -8.81
#